data_AF-A0A2V5IQ30-F1
#
_entry.id   AF-A0A2V5IQ30-F1
#
_cell.length_a   1.000
_cell.length_b   1.000
_cell.length_c   1.000
_cell.angle_alpha   90.00
_cell.angle_beta   90.00
_cell.angle_gamma   90.00
#
_symmetry.space_group_name_H-M   'P 1'
#
loop_
_entity.id
_entity.type
_entity.pdbx_description
1 polymer ?
#
loop_
_entity_poly.entity_id
_entity_poly.type
_entity_poly.pdbx_seq_one_letter_code
_entity_poly.pdbx_strand_id
1 'polypeptide(L)'
;MLAIERDQRILTLARRDGRVETVQIARELGISEIASRRALNSLSAAGRLTRVRGGAMLPGRDLVELVSSIIRLVVPTHEYYFARIISGAEWAAKKLGSGLVLGMTH
;
A
#
# COMPACT_ATOMS: atom_id res chain seq x y z
N MET A 1 19.09 4.53 -23.88
CA MET A 1 17.62 4.45 -23.76
C MET A 1 17.07 5.87 -23.67
N LEU A 2 16.03 6.19 -24.43
CA LEU A 2 15.38 7.51 -24.37
C LEU A 2 14.58 7.63 -23.06
N ALA A 3 14.54 8.80 -22.44
CA ALA A 3 13.83 9.02 -21.17
C ALA A 3 12.33 8.65 -21.25
N ILE A 4 11.69 8.95 -22.38
CA ILE A 4 10.28 8.64 -22.64
C ILE A 4 10.04 7.13 -22.71
N GLU A 5 10.91 6.41 -23.41
CA GLU A 5 10.82 4.95 -23.56
C GLU A 5 10.97 4.26 -22.18
N ARG A 6 11.94 4.74 -21.38
CA ARG A 6 12.14 4.27 -20.01
C ARG A 6 10.90 4.46 -19.17
N ASP A 7 10.32 5.65 -19.20
CA ASP A 7 9.17 6.02 -18.40
C ASP A 7 7.92 5.20 -18.80
N GLN A 8 7.72 4.94 -20.09
CA GLN A 8 6.68 4.03 -20.57
C GLN A 8 6.90 2.59 -20.08
N ARG A 9 8.15 2.12 -20.05
CA ARG A 9 8.48 0.79 -19.54
C ARG A 9 8.18 0.67 -18.05
N ILE A 10 8.57 1.66 -17.25
CA ILE A 10 8.26 1.74 -15.81
C ILE A 10 6.74 1.69 -15.58
N LEU A 11 5.97 2.49 -16.33
CA LEU A 11 4.50 2.51 -16.21
C LEU A 11 3.85 1.18 -16.62
N THR A 12 4.43 0.50 -17.60
CA THR A 12 3.96 -0.83 -18.04
C THR A 12 4.17 -1.86 -16.93
N LEU A 13 5.34 -1.85 -16.30
CA LEU A 13 5.63 -2.71 -15.15
C LEU A 13 4.70 -2.41 -13.97
N ALA A 14 4.48 -1.14 -13.65
CA ALA A 14 3.55 -0.74 -12.59
C ALA A 14 2.09 -1.14 -12.85
N ARG A 15 1.66 -1.20 -14.12
CA ARG A 15 0.33 -1.72 -14.49
C ARG A 15 0.22 -3.23 -14.35
N ARG A 16 1.26 -3.95 -14.77
CA ARG A 16 1.30 -5.42 -14.70
C ARG A 16 1.36 -5.91 -13.27
N ASP A 17 2.28 -5.35 -12.48
CA ASP A 17 2.63 -5.86 -11.15
C ASP A 17 1.89 -5.11 -10.04
N GLY A 18 1.19 -4.01 -10.37
CA GLY A 18 0.48 -3.16 -9.42
C GLY A 18 1.37 -2.26 -8.57
N ARG A 19 2.62 -2.67 -8.35
CA ARG A 19 3.67 -1.96 -7.62
C ARG A 19 5.01 -2.27 -8.27
N VAL A 20 5.92 -1.30 -8.22
CA VAL A 20 7.31 -1.46 -8.69
C VAL A 20 8.29 -1.02 -7.63
N GLU A 21 9.32 -1.83 -7.42
CA GLU A 21 10.41 -1.51 -6.49
C GLU A 21 11.58 -0.84 -7.19
N THR A 22 12.29 0.03 -6.48
CA THR A 22 13.46 0.74 -7.02
C THR A 22 14.52 -0.26 -7.55
N VAL A 23 14.77 -1.33 -6.80
CA VAL A 23 15.79 -2.35 -7.11
C VAL A 23 15.36 -3.18 -8.32
N GLN A 24 14.09 -3.57 -8.39
CA GLN A 24 13.52 -4.27 -9.54
C GLN A 24 13.66 -3.42 -10.81
N ILE A 25 13.30 -2.13 -10.75
CA ILE A 25 13.41 -1.21 -11.90
C ILE A 25 14.87 -1.03 -12.33
N ALA A 26 15.80 -0.92 -11.38
CA ALA A 26 17.23 -0.84 -11.68
C ALA A 26 17.70 -2.08 -12.45
N ARG A 27 17.30 -3.28 -11.99
CA ARG A 27 17.66 -4.55 -12.60
C ARG A 27 17.02 -4.74 -13.99
N GLU A 28 15.71 -4.50 -14.12
CA GLU A 28 14.98 -4.72 -15.37
C GLU A 28 15.38 -3.74 -16.49
N LEU A 29 15.73 -2.50 -16.13
CA LEU A 29 16.12 -1.48 -17.10
C LEU A 29 17.65 -1.35 -17.26
N GLY A 30 18.43 -2.12 -16.49
CA GLY A 30 19.89 -2.05 -16.51
C GLY A 30 20.45 -0.68 -16.10
N ILE A 31 19.78 0.01 -15.18
CA ILE A 31 20.17 1.35 -14.69
C ILE A 31 20.56 1.31 -13.21
N SER A 32 21.28 2.33 -12.75
CA SER A 32 21.60 2.44 -11.32
C SER A 32 20.35 2.70 -10.48
N GLU A 33 20.35 2.26 -9.22
CA GLU A 33 19.24 2.55 -8.30
C GLU A 33 18.99 4.05 -8.10
N ILE A 34 20.02 4.88 -8.19
CA ILE A 34 19.91 6.33 -8.11
C ILE A 34 19.11 6.85 -9.32
N ALA A 35 19.40 6.36 -10.52
CA ALA A 35 18.65 6.68 -11.73
C ALA A 35 17.20 6.17 -11.64
N SER A 36 16.98 4.96 -11.13
CA SER A 36 15.64 4.44 -10.85
C SER A 36 14.87 5.33 -9.88
N ARG A 37 15.48 5.71 -8.76
CA ARG A 37 14.89 6.64 -7.78
C ARG A 37 14.49 7.96 -8.41
N ARG A 38 15.38 8.57 -9.22
CA ARG A 38 15.08 9.81 -9.94
C ARG A 38 13.94 9.65 -10.93
N ALA A 39 13.89 8.56 -11.68
CA ALA A 39 12.81 8.27 -12.64
C ALA A 39 11.46 8.15 -11.94
N LEU A 40 11.39 7.35 -10.87
CA LEU A 40 10.17 7.18 -10.07
C LEU A 40 9.72 8.49 -9.42
N ASN A 41 10.66 9.33 -8.97
CA ASN A 41 10.34 10.67 -8.45
C ASN A 41 9.77 11.59 -9.54
N SER A 42 10.37 11.59 -10.73
CA SER A 42 9.89 12.40 -11.85
C SER A 42 8.48 12.00 -12.30
N LEU A 43 8.23 10.69 -12.41
CA LEU A 43 6.90 10.16 -12.72
C LEU A 43 5.88 10.45 -11.62
N SER A 44 6.31 10.45 -10.36
CA SER A 44 5.42 10.80 -9.25
C SER A 44 5.10 12.30 -9.20
N ALA A 45 6.09 13.16 -9.44
CA ALA A 45 5.87 14.61 -9.57
C ALA A 45 4.92 14.95 -10.72
N ALA A 46 4.93 14.14 -11.80
CA ALA A 46 4.00 14.25 -12.91
C ALA A 46 2.62 13.61 -12.63
N GLY A 47 2.36 13.10 -11.42
CA GLY A 47 1.10 12.45 -11.04
C GLY A 47 0.84 11.10 -11.73
N ARG A 48 1.85 10.51 -12.38
CA ARG A 48 1.74 9.24 -13.11
C ARG A 48 1.95 8.03 -12.22
N LEU A 49 2.56 8.23 -11.05
CA LEU A 49 2.81 7.24 -10.00
C LEU A 49 2.66 7.88 -8.62
N THR A 50 2.40 7.05 -7.61
CA THR A 50 2.44 7.44 -6.19
C THR A 50 3.64 6.75 -5.53
N ARG A 51 4.43 7.51 -4.77
CA ARG A 51 5.58 6.98 -4.02
C ARG A 51 5.10 6.15 -2.83
N VAL A 52 5.70 4.98 -2.65
CA VAL A 52 5.53 4.12 -1.47
C VAL A 52 6.89 3.73 -0.91
N ARG A 53 6.90 3.06 0.25
CA ARG A 53 8.15 2.63 0.91
C ARG A 53 8.98 1.74 -0.02
N GLY A 54 10.12 2.25 -0.49
CA GLY A 54 11.05 1.52 -1.38
C GLY A 54 10.70 1.50 -2.87
N GLY A 55 9.55 2.05 -3.29
CA GLY A 55 9.05 1.91 -4.66
C GLY A 55 8.04 2.96 -5.08
N ALA A 56 7.23 2.61 -6.06
CA ALA A 56 6.09 3.40 -6.52
C ALA A 56 4.98 2.48 -7.05
N MET A 57 3.77 3.02 -7.15
CA MET A 57 2.58 2.33 -7.66
C MET A 57 1.73 3.27 -8.51
N LEU A 58 0.72 2.74 -9.18
CA LEU A 58 -0.24 3.59 -9.91
C LEU A 58 -1.03 4.48 -8.94
N PRO A 59 -1.37 5.71 -9.34
CA PRO A 59 -2.20 6.61 -8.53
C PRO A 59 -3.52 5.93 -8.15
N GLY A 60 -3.94 6.12 -6.89
CA GLY A 60 -5.19 5.56 -6.36
C GLY A 60 -5.12 4.10 -5.93
N ARG A 61 -4.06 3.36 -6.25
CA ARG A 61 -3.89 1.97 -5.79
C ARG A 61 -3.33 1.89 -4.36
N ASP A 62 -2.61 2.92 -3.89
CA ASP A 62 -2.14 3.00 -2.49
C ASP A 62 -3.31 3.00 -1.51
N LEU A 63 -4.40 3.67 -1.89
CA LEU A 63 -5.63 3.66 -1.11
C LEU A 63 -6.12 2.23 -0.87
N VAL A 64 -6.07 1.35 -1.88
CA VAL A 64 -6.51 -0.05 -1.78
C VAL A 64 -5.65 -0.87 -0.81
N GLU A 65 -4.33 -0.67 -0.81
CA GLU A 65 -3.40 -1.34 0.13
C GLU A 65 -3.56 -0.80 1.56
N LEU A 66 -3.89 0.49 1.70
CA LEU A 66 -4.21 1.12 2.99
C LEU A 66 -5.58 0.68 3.56
N VAL A 67 -6.52 0.18 2.75
CA VAL A 67 -7.85 -0.26 3.25
C VAL A 67 -7.82 -1.61 3.97
N SER A 68 -6.71 -2.36 3.98
CA SER A 68 -6.57 -3.47 4.96
C SER A 68 -6.18 -2.93 6.35
N SER A 69 -6.84 -1.85 6.77
CA SER A 69 -6.59 -1.20 8.04
C SER A 69 -6.96 -2.15 9.17
N ILE A 70 -6.07 -2.27 10.17
CA ILE A 70 -6.33 -3.05 11.38
C ILE A 70 -6.84 -2.10 12.45
N ILE A 71 -8.05 -2.33 12.93
CA ILE A 71 -8.64 -1.63 14.07
C ILE A 71 -8.31 -2.45 15.32
N ARG A 72 -7.71 -1.82 16.33
CA ARG A 72 -7.46 -2.46 17.63
C ARG A 72 -8.50 -2.00 18.64
N LEU A 73 -9.26 -2.94 19.18
CA LEU A 73 -10.27 -2.70 20.21
C LEU A 73 -9.74 -3.24 21.53
N VAL A 74 -9.64 -2.39 22.55
CA VAL A 74 -9.27 -2.79 23.91
C VAL A 74 -10.53 -2.95 24.73
N VAL A 75 -10.70 -4.12 25.34
CA VAL A 75 -11.86 -4.48 26.15
C VAL A 75 -11.41 -4.80 27.58
N PRO A 76 -12.13 -4.36 28.62
CA PRO A 76 -11.88 -4.78 29.99
C PRO A 76 -12.04 -6.30 30.17
N THR A 77 -11.42 -6.87 31.20
CA THR A 77 -11.35 -8.32 31.53
C THR A 77 -12.69 -9.06 31.60
N HIS A 78 -13.82 -8.36 31.53
CA HIS A 78 -15.16 -8.94 31.59
C HIS A 78 -15.78 -8.95 30.18
N GLU A 79 -15.22 -9.75 29.27
CA GLU A 79 -15.62 -9.83 27.86
C GLU A 79 -17.14 -10.05 27.67
N TYR A 80 -17.78 -10.76 28.60
CA TYR A 80 -19.20 -11.12 28.50
C TYR A 80 -20.13 -9.89 28.44
N TYR A 81 -19.78 -8.77 29.06
CA TYR A 81 -20.58 -7.54 28.98
C TYR A 81 -20.49 -6.88 27.60
N PHE A 82 -19.40 -7.12 26.89
CA PHE A 82 -19.08 -6.44 25.64
C PHE A 82 -19.38 -7.29 24.42
N ALA A 83 -19.90 -8.51 24.56
CA ALA A 83 -20.19 -9.42 23.45
C ALA A 83 -20.96 -8.73 22.31
N ARG A 84 -22.02 -7.97 22.61
CA ARG A 84 -22.78 -7.22 21.59
C ARG A 84 -21.98 -6.11 20.91
N ILE A 85 -21.07 -5.46 21.64
CA ILE A 85 -20.21 -4.39 21.13
C ILE A 85 -19.13 -4.99 20.23
N ILE A 86 -18.51 -6.10 20.64
CA ILE A 86 -17.53 -6.86 19.86
C ILE A 86 -18.16 -7.34 18.56
N SER A 87 -19.32 -8.00 18.60
CA SER A 87 -20.02 -8.46 17.39
C SER A 87 -20.40 -7.31 16.44
N GLY A 88 -20.79 -6.15 16.98
CA GLY A 88 -21.06 -4.96 16.17
C GLY A 88 -19.80 -4.38 15.50
N ALA A 89 -18.69 -4.36 16.23
CA ALA A 89 -17.40 -3.90 15.72
C ALA A 89 -16.86 -4.85 14.63
N GLU A 90 -16.96 -6.16 14.82
CA GLU A 90 -16.58 -7.17 13.81
C GLU A 90 -17.39 -7.01 12.52
N TRP A 91 -18.70 -6.84 12.65
CA TRP A 91 -19.58 -6.61 11.50
C TRP A 91 -19.20 -5.35 10.71
N ALA A 92 -18.93 -4.25 11.41
CA ALA A 92 -18.52 -2.99 10.80
C ALA A 92 -17.14 -3.09 10.13
N ALA A 93 -16.16 -3.73 10.78
CA ALA A 93 -14.82 -3.93 10.23
C ALA A 93 -14.88 -4.78 8.94
N LYS A 94 -15.64 -5.88 8.94
CA LYS A 94 -15.84 -6.71 7.75
C LYS A 94 -16.46 -5.95 6.59
N LYS A 95 -17.45 -5.10 6.86
CA LYS A 95 -18.10 -4.25 5.83
C LYS A 95 -17.13 -3.26 5.19
N LEU A 96 -16.12 -2.82 5.94
CA LEU A 96 -15.09 -1.87 5.49
C LEU A 96 -13.87 -2.56 4.85
N GLY A 97 -13.78 -3.89 4.87
CA GLY A 97 -12.58 -4.63 4.42
C GLY A 97 -11.42 -4.56 5.41
N SER A 98 -11.68 -4.14 6.65
CA SER A 98 -10.70 -3.96 7.72
C SER A 98 -10.60 -5.20 8.61
N GLY A 99 -9.41 -5.43 9.18
CA GLY A 99 -9.21 -6.41 10.25
C GLY A 99 -9.55 -5.83 11.62
N LEU A 100 -10.04 -6.66 12.55
CA LEU A 100 -10.26 -6.29 13.95
C LEU A 100 -9.38 -7.16 14.85
N VAL A 101 -8.65 -6.53 15.79
CA VAL A 101 -7.86 -7.22 16.81
C VAL A 101 -8.34 -6.81 18.19
N LEU A 102 -8.68 -7.79 19.03
CA LEU A 102 -9.09 -7.58 20.41
C LEU A 102 -7.85 -7.64 21.34
N GLY A 103 -7.75 -6.69 22.25
CA GLY A 103 -6.79 -6.71 23.36
C GLY A 103 -7.53 -6.66 24.69
N MET A 104 -7.09 -7.45 25.66
CA MET A 104 -7.63 -7.39 27.02
C MET A 104 -6.70 -6.56 27.89
N THR A 105 -7.27 -5.70 28.74
CA THR A 105 -6.54 -5.06 29.85
C THR A 105 -6.78 -5.85 31.14
N HIS A 106 -5.71 -6.11 31.90
CA HIS A 106 -5.72 -6.80 33.19
C HIS A 106 -6.17 -5.88 34.33
#